data_AF-A0A2D8SEK4-F1
#
_entry.id   AF-A0A2D8SEK4-F1
#
_cell.length_a   1.000
_cell.length_b   1.000
_cell.length_c   1.000
_cell.angle_alpha   90.00
_cell.angle_beta   90.00
_cell.angle_gamma   90.00
#
_symmetry.space_group_name_H-M   'P 1'
#
loop_
_entity.id
_entity.type
_entity.pdbx_description
1 polymer ?
#
loop_
_entity_poly.entity_id
_entity_poly.type
_entity_poly.pdbx_seq_one_letter_code
_entity_poly.pdbx_strand_id
1 'polypeptide(L)'
;SLIAKSHGLSDEIIGLTLIALGTSLPELATTLMAALRRQAEVALGNVIGSNIFNILAIVGITTMFGNLPIAASFYNFDFWIMFGAGIVLFPFVYMRVNITRLWGAFLTLSYASYLYLTIQ
;
A
#
# COMPACT_ATOMS: atom_id res chain seq x y z
N SER A 1 -17.56 -12.28 -8.67
CA SER A 1 -18.71 -11.45 -9.09
C SER A 1 -20.07 -12.04 -8.68
N LEU A 2 -20.23 -13.35 -8.43
CA LEU A 2 -21.53 -13.96 -8.11
C LEU A 2 -22.09 -13.60 -6.71
N ILE A 3 -21.24 -13.49 -5.68
CA ILE A 3 -21.68 -13.29 -4.27
C ILE A 3 -22.20 -11.87 -3.99
N ALA A 4 -21.79 -10.88 -4.78
CA ALA A 4 -22.10 -9.49 -4.50
C ALA A 4 -23.17 -8.89 -5.45
N LYS A 5 -23.40 -9.52 -6.62
CA LYS A 5 -24.62 -9.30 -7.40
C LYS A 5 -25.88 -9.75 -6.65
N SER A 6 -25.80 -10.74 -5.76
CA SER A 6 -26.93 -11.13 -4.90
C SER A 6 -27.24 -10.12 -3.79
N HIS A 7 -26.39 -9.12 -3.56
CA HIS A 7 -26.59 -8.05 -2.58
C HIS A 7 -26.74 -6.65 -3.20
N GLY A 8 -26.89 -6.54 -4.53
CA GLY A 8 -27.13 -5.27 -5.21
C GLY A 8 -25.95 -4.30 -5.22
N LEU A 9 -24.73 -4.78 -4.93
CA LEU A 9 -23.51 -3.96 -4.95
C LEU A 9 -22.95 -3.91 -6.37
N SER A 10 -22.55 -2.72 -6.83
CA SER A 10 -21.92 -2.55 -8.15
C SER A 10 -20.56 -3.27 -8.19
N ASP A 11 -20.19 -3.77 -9.37
CA ASP A 11 -18.89 -4.44 -9.61
C ASP A 11 -17.70 -3.55 -9.18
N GLU A 12 -17.86 -2.23 -9.21
CA GLU A 12 -16.89 -1.23 -8.72
C GLU A 12 -16.72 -1.25 -7.20
N ILE A 13 -17.80 -1.29 -6.42
CA ILE A 13 -17.71 -1.35 -4.95
C ILE A 13 -17.03 -2.65 -4.52
N ILE A 14 -17.32 -3.75 -5.20
CA ILE A 14 -16.72 -5.07 -4.92
C ILE A 14 -15.22 -5.07 -5.24
N GLY A 15 -14.84 -4.45 -6.37
CA GLY A 15 -13.45 -4.25 -6.73
C GLY A 15 -12.68 -3.42 -5.71
N LEU A 16 -13.24 -2.27 -5.32
CA LEU A 16 -12.61 -1.34 -4.39
C LEU A 16 -12.56 -1.84 -2.93
N THR A 17 -13.48 -2.70 -2.50
CA THR A 17 -13.56 -3.14 -1.11
C THR A 17 -13.16 -4.60 -0.94
N LEU A 18 -13.93 -5.55 -1.47
CA LEU A 18 -13.72 -6.97 -1.20
C LEU A 18 -12.41 -7.49 -1.79
N ILE A 19 -12.08 -7.08 -3.03
CA ILE A 19 -10.86 -7.51 -3.70
C ILE A 19 -9.64 -6.77 -3.15
N ALA A 20 -9.74 -5.44 -2.98
CA ALA A 20 -8.64 -4.65 -2.41
C ALA A 20 -8.30 -5.04 -0.96
N LEU A 21 -9.31 -5.28 -0.12
CA LEU A 21 -9.10 -5.81 1.24
C LEU A 21 -8.60 -7.24 1.20
N GLY A 22 -9.20 -8.11 0.39
CA GLY A 22 -8.82 -9.52 0.31
C GLY A 22 -7.37 -9.76 -0.14
N THR A 23 -6.81 -8.87 -0.95
CA THR A 23 -5.41 -8.92 -1.40
C THR A 23 -4.44 -8.39 -0.34
N SER A 24 -4.81 -7.34 0.39
CA SER A 24 -3.92 -6.69 1.37
C SER A 24 -4.02 -7.28 2.80
N LEU A 25 -5.11 -7.98 3.12
CA LEU A 25 -5.35 -8.58 4.44
C LEU A 25 -4.29 -9.62 4.85
N PRO A 26 -3.89 -10.57 3.99
CA PRO A 26 -2.83 -11.53 4.31
C PRO A 26 -1.50 -10.83 4.60
N GLU A 27 -1.17 -9.77 3.86
CA GLU A 27 0.06 -9.00 4.01
C GLU A 27 0.05 -8.18 5.31
N LEU A 28 -1.10 -7.59 5.65
CA LEU A 28 -1.29 -6.90 6.91
C LEU A 28 -1.18 -7.88 8.10
N ALA A 29 -1.79 -9.05 7.99
CA ALA A 29 -1.71 -10.08 9.03
C ALA A 29 -0.28 -10.59 9.24
N THR A 30 0.45 -10.88 8.17
CA THR A 30 1.85 -11.35 8.24
C THR A 30 2.78 -10.27 8.81
N THR A 31 2.65 -9.02 8.34
CA THR A 31 3.42 -7.88 8.85
C THR A 31 3.13 -7.63 10.33
N LEU A 32 1.86 -7.65 10.74
CA LEU A 32 1.46 -7.46 12.13
C LEU A 32 2.00 -8.57 13.03
N MET A 33 1.91 -9.83 12.60
CA MET A 33 2.44 -10.97 13.35
C MET A 33 3.96 -10.88 13.52
N ALA A 34 4.70 -10.48 12.47
CA ALA A 34 6.13 -10.25 12.55
C ALA A 34 6.47 -9.11 13.53
N ALA A 35 5.72 -8.01 13.49
CA ALA A 35 5.88 -6.89 14.42
C ALA A 35 5.62 -7.30 15.88
N LEU A 36 4.55 -8.07 16.15
CA LEU A 36 4.22 -8.58 17.47
C LEU A 36 5.30 -9.55 18.02
N ARG A 37 5.93 -10.32 17.13
CA ARG A 37 7.08 -11.18 17.45
C ARG A 37 8.41 -10.43 17.57
N ARG A 38 8.40 -9.09 17.51
CA ARG A 38 9.58 -8.20 17.53
C ARG A 38 10.56 -8.46 16.37
N GLN A 39 10.07 -8.96 15.25
CA GLN A 39 10.83 -9.21 14.03
C GLN A 39 10.64 -8.04 13.06
N ALA A 40 11.16 -6.86 13.42
CA ALA A 40 10.98 -5.64 12.64
C ALA A 40 11.54 -5.74 11.21
N GLU A 41 12.67 -6.44 11.03
CA GLU A 41 13.27 -6.66 9.71
C GLU A 41 12.35 -7.47 8.78
N VAL A 42 11.68 -8.49 9.32
CA VAL A 42 10.72 -9.32 8.57
C VAL A 42 9.48 -8.51 8.20
N ALA A 43 8.96 -7.72 9.14
CA ALA A 43 7.82 -6.84 8.88
C ALA A 43 8.14 -5.81 7.78
N LEU A 44 9.32 -5.18 7.84
CA LEU A 44 9.75 -4.20 6.85
C LEU A 44 10.02 -4.85 5.48
N GLY A 45 10.64 -6.04 5.47
CA GLY A 45 10.86 -6.82 4.26
C GLY A 45 9.57 -7.21 3.56
N ASN A 46 8.52 -7.59 4.32
CA ASN A 46 7.21 -7.88 3.75
C ASN A 46 6.59 -6.65 3.08
N VAL A 47 6.53 -5.52 3.77
CA VAL A 47 5.94 -4.27 3.24
C VAL A 47 6.64 -3.81 1.97
N ILE A 48 7.98 -3.83 1.96
CA ILE A 48 8.76 -3.37 0.81
C ILE A 48 8.66 -4.36 -0.34
N GLY A 49 8.78 -5.66 -0.04
CA GLY A 49 8.67 -6.73 -1.03
C GLY A 49 7.33 -6.69 -1.75
N SER A 50 6.22 -6.58 -1.01
CA SER A 50 4.88 -6.45 -1.56
C SER A 50 4.72 -5.21 -2.45
N ASN A 51 5.24 -4.05 -2.04
CA ASN A 51 5.17 -2.84 -2.86
C ASN A 51 5.98 -2.96 -4.16
N ILE A 52 7.18 -3.54 -4.09
CA ILE A 52 8.00 -3.80 -5.29
C ILE A 52 7.28 -4.80 -6.22
N PHE A 53 6.71 -5.87 -5.67
CA PHE A 53 5.94 -6.84 -6.43
C PHE A 53 4.72 -6.21 -7.09
N ASN A 54 3.96 -5.38 -6.38
CA ASN A 54 2.78 -4.72 -6.92
C ASN A 54 3.14 -3.78 -8.09
N ILE A 55 4.24 -3.02 -7.97
CA ILE A 55 4.68 -2.14 -9.05
C ILE A 55 5.22 -2.97 -10.24
N LEU A 56 6.12 -3.92 -10.00
CA LEU A 56 6.79 -4.63 -11.10
C LEU A 56 5.91 -5.69 -11.74
N ALA A 57 5.25 -6.53 -10.93
CA ALA A 57 4.41 -7.60 -11.43
C ALA A 57 3.04 -7.05 -11.84
N ILE A 58 2.27 -6.42 -10.94
CA ILE A 58 0.90 -6.03 -11.26
C ILE A 58 0.88 -4.90 -12.29
N VAL A 59 1.50 -3.75 -12.00
CA VAL A 59 1.51 -2.62 -12.95
C VAL A 59 2.29 -2.97 -14.21
N GLY A 60 3.50 -3.53 -14.07
CA GLY A 60 4.32 -3.94 -15.21
C GLY A 60 3.59 -4.88 -16.17
N ILE A 61 3.03 -5.99 -15.68
CA ILE A 61 2.30 -6.94 -16.54
C ILE A 61 1.04 -6.27 -17.12
N THR A 62 0.26 -5.53 -16.31
CA THR A 62 -0.99 -4.92 -16.79
C THR A 62 -0.74 -3.90 -17.91
N THR A 63 0.35 -3.12 -17.82
CA THR A 63 0.73 -2.17 -18.88
C THR A 63 1.21 -2.84 -20.18
N MET A 64 1.70 -4.09 -20.12
CA MET A 64 2.09 -4.83 -21.33
C MET A 64 0.88 -5.28 -22.16
N PHE A 65 -0.23 -5.57 -21.49
CA PHE A 65 -1.44 -6.12 -22.13
C PHE A 65 -2.55 -5.09 -22.34
N GLY A 66 -2.41 -3.87 -21.84
CA GLY A 66 -3.39 -2.81 -22.00
C GLY A 66 -2.92 -1.45 -21.48
N ASN A 67 -3.67 -0.40 -21.80
CA ASN A 67 -3.36 0.94 -21.31
C ASN A 67 -4.04 1.15 -19.95
N LEU A 68 -3.28 1.48 -18.90
CA LEU A 68 -3.89 1.92 -17.64
C LEU A 68 -4.28 3.40 -17.75
N PRO A 69 -5.58 3.74 -17.64
CA PRO A 69 -5.98 5.13 -17.51
C PRO A 69 -5.54 5.65 -16.14
N ILE A 70 -4.50 6.50 -16.13
CA ILE A 70 -4.00 7.16 -14.92
C ILE A 70 -4.57 8.58 -14.88
N ALA A 71 -5.23 8.94 -13.78
CA ALA A 71 -5.78 10.29 -13.60
C ALA A 71 -4.65 11.34 -13.55
N ALA A 72 -4.86 12.52 -14.14
CA ALA A 72 -3.85 13.59 -14.13
C ALA A 72 -3.49 14.09 -12.71
N SER A 73 -4.39 13.92 -11.74
CA SER A 73 -4.14 14.21 -10.32
C SER A 73 -3.01 13.36 -9.74
N PHE A 74 -2.89 12.10 -10.19
CA PHE A 74 -1.89 11.16 -9.71
C PHE A 74 -0.46 11.67 -9.94
N TYR A 75 -0.18 12.23 -11.11
CA TYR A 75 1.16 12.73 -11.47
C TYR A 75 1.59 13.96 -10.67
N ASN A 76 0.64 14.79 -10.23
CA ASN A 76 0.93 16.05 -9.56
C ASN A 76 1.08 15.91 -8.04
N PHE A 77 0.41 14.93 -7.43
CA PHE A 77 0.33 14.81 -5.98
C PHE A 77 0.67 13.40 -5.49
N ASP A 78 -0.14 12.41 -5.86
CA ASP A 78 -0.03 11.05 -5.30
C ASP A 78 1.33 10.42 -5.58
N PHE A 79 1.84 10.58 -6.81
CA PHE A 79 3.16 10.08 -7.21
C PHE A 79 4.29 10.63 -6.34
N TRP A 80 4.29 11.94 -6.08
CA TRP A 80 5.34 12.59 -5.29
C TRP A 80 5.28 12.18 -3.82
N ILE A 81 4.08 11.97 -3.28
CA ILE A 81 3.91 11.47 -1.91
C ILE A 81 4.41 10.04 -1.80
N MET A 82 4.04 9.17 -2.74
CA MET A 82 4.52 7.78 -2.77
C MET A 82 6.04 7.71 -2.90
N PHE A 83 6.62 8.53 -3.78
CA PHE A 83 8.07 8.62 -3.96
C PHE A 83 8.77 9.13 -2.68
N GLY A 84 8.24 10.19 -2.08
CA GLY A 84 8.73 10.73 -0.81
C GLY A 84 8.67 9.71 0.33
N ALA A 85 7.57 8.97 0.45
CA ALA A 85 7.44 7.88 1.42
C ALA A 85 8.49 6.78 1.21
N GLY A 86 8.77 6.43 -0.05
CA GLY A 86 9.86 5.51 -0.40
C GLY A 86 11.24 6.01 0.05
N ILE A 87 11.54 7.29 -0.17
CA ILE A 87 12.78 7.93 0.31
C ILE A 87 12.86 7.90 1.83
N VAL A 88 11.77 8.21 2.53
CA VAL A 88 11.73 8.19 4.00
C VAL A 88 11.99 6.77 4.54
N LEU A 89 11.54 5.73 3.84
CA LEU A 89 11.81 4.35 4.23
C LEU A 89 13.27 3.92 4.01
N PHE A 90 14.01 4.57 3.09
CA PHE A 90 15.36 4.15 2.68
C PHE A 90 16.37 4.05 3.85
N PRO A 91 16.49 5.00 4.79
CA PRO A 91 17.40 4.90 5.94
C PRO A 91 17.09 3.71 6.86
N PHE A 92 15.81 3.37 7.03
CA PHE A 92 15.40 2.25 7.89
C PHE A 92 15.81 0.90 7.29
N VAL A 93 15.86 0.82 5.96
CA VAL A 93 16.20 -0.39 5.22
C VAL A 93 17.70 -0.53 5.03
N TYR A 94 18.33 0.49 4.45
CA TYR A 94 19.73 0.43 4.05
C TYR A 94 20.66 0.61 5.26
N MET A 95 20.36 1.58 6.12
CA MET A 95 21.18 1.90 7.30
C MET A 95 20.73 1.11 8.55
N ARG A 96 19.73 0.23 8.42
CA ARG A 96 19.14 -0.59 9.51
C ARG A 96 18.78 0.23 10.74
N VAL A 97 18.30 1.47 10.52
CA VAL A 97 17.81 2.30 11.62
C VAL A 97 16.54 1.68 12.18
N ASN A 98 16.47 1.54 13.50
CA ASN A 98 15.30 0.99 14.15
C ASN A 98 14.09 1.93 14.00
N ILE A 99 12.97 1.40 13.49
CA ILE A 99 11.69 2.11 13.52
C ILE A 99 11.19 2.14 14.96
N THR A 100 11.30 3.30 15.58
CA THR A 100 10.77 3.53 16.93
C THR A 100 9.28 3.86 16.89
N ARG A 101 8.62 3.85 18.05
CA ARG A 101 7.20 4.26 18.16
C ARG A 101 6.95 5.68 17.62
N LEU A 102 7.92 6.58 17.75
CA LEU A 102 7.82 7.94 17.24
C LEU A 102 7.76 7.97 15.71
N TRP A 103 8.65 7.22 15.05
CA TRP A 103 8.64 7.07 13.59
C TRP A 103 7.37 6.38 13.09
N GLY A 104 6.91 5.34 13.79
CA GLY A 104 5.64 4.70 13.51
C GLY A 104 4.46 5.67 13.59
N ALA A 105 4.37 6.44 14.67
CA ALA A 105 3.31 7.46 14.84
C ALA A 105 3.38 8.55 13.76
N PHE A 106 4.59 9.03 13.43
CA PHE A 106 4.80 10.00 12.35
C PHE A 106 4.32 9.45 11.00
N LEU A 107 4.73 8.24 10.63
CA LEU A 107 4.32 7.60 9.38
C LEU A 107 2.80 7.38 9.33
N THR A 108 2.19 6.89 10.41
CA THR A 108 0.73 6.72 10.49
C THR A 108 -0.02 8.05 10.40
N LEU A 109 0.46 9.10 11.07
CA LEU A 109 -0.15 10.44 10.99
C LEU A 109 -0.02 11.02 9.59
N SER A 110 1.15 10.91 8.95
CA SER A 110 1.35 11.36 7.57
C SER A 110 0.41 10.65 6.59
N TYR A 111 0.18 9.34 6.78
CA TYR A 111 -0.80 8.59 5.99
C TYR A 111 -2.24 9.06 6.24
N ALA A 112 -2.63 9.30 7.49
CA ALA A 112 -3.94 9.83 7.82
C ALA A 112 -4.17 11.23 7.22
N SER A 113 -3.15 12.10 7.26
CA SER A 113 -3.18 13.41 6.61
C SER A 113 -3.30 13.30 5.08
N TYR A 114 -2.57 12.38 4.46
CA TYR A 114 -2.71 12.09 3.03
C TYR A 114 -4.13 11.67 2.67
N LEU A 115 -4.72 10.71 3.41
CA LEU A 115 -6.09 10.29 3.18
C LEU A 115 -7.08 11.45 3.28
N TYR A 116 -6.91 12.32 4.28
CA TYR A 116 -7.76 13.50 4.44
C TYR A 116 -7.67 14.45 3.24
N LEU A 117 -6.44 14.73 2.76
CA LEU A 117 -6.20 15.61 1.62
C LEU A 117 -6.70 15.02 0.29
N THR A 118 -6.67 13.70 0.12
CA THR A 118 -7.12 13.03 -1.12
C THR A 118 -8.63 12.84 -1.18
N ILE A 119 -9.29 12.69 -0.02
CA ILE A 119 -10.76 12.55 0.04
C ILE A 119 -11.47 13.89 -0.16
N GLN A 120 -10.80 15.00 0.17
CA GLN A 120 -11.31 16.36 0.05
C GLN A 120 -11.18 16.92 -1.37
#